data_AF-A0A935I066-F1
#
_entry.id   AF-A0A935I066-F1
#
_cell.length_a   1.000
_cell.length_b   1.000
_cell.length_c   1.000
_cell.angle_alpha   90.00
_cell.angle_beta   90.00
_cell.angle_gamma   90.00
#
_symmetry.space_group_name_H-M   'P 1'
#
loop_
_entity.id
_entity.type
_entity.pdbx_description
1 polymer ?
#
loop_
_entity_poly.entity_id
_entity_poly.type
_entity_poly.pdbx_seq_one_letter_code
_entity_poly.pdbx_strand_id
1 'polypeptide(L)'
;MLHPTISERYVQHRRVYARLLRLAFTLAGLYWFVIYTLPLEQHMSLRAGQSMIYFILMTLWGLDYMREQRRLTVIIEAANGKGLPPDQVTFSDVARYESLFSMFVPRRGFWGTVVPMIFTLGLPAALILVVLQYVRVFAAF
;
A
#
# COMPACT_ATOMS: atom_id res chain seq x y z
N MET A 1 -16.68 -11.04 10.74
CA MET A 1 -15.79 -11.57 9.68
C MET A 1 -16.43 -11.24 8.33
N LEU A 2 -15.66 -11.05 7.25
CA LEU A 2 -16.25 -10.80 5.91
C LEU A 2 -16.74 -12.11 5.30
N HIS A 3 -17.76 -12.04 4.44
CA HIS A 3 -18.26 -13.20 3.71
C HIS A 3 -17.14 -13.89 2.90
N PRO A 4 -17.09 -15.23 2.82
CA PRO A 4 -16.01 -15.98 2.16
C PRO A 4 -15.70 -15.50 0.73
N THR A 5 -16.74 -15.23 -0.07
CA THR A 5 -16.63 -14.76 -1.46
C THR A 5 -15.90 -13.41 -1.60
N ILE A 6 -16.01 -12.55 -0.59
CA ILE A 6 -15.28 -11.28 -0.53
C ILE A 6 -13.85 -11.53 -0.04
N SER A 7 -13.71 -12.41 0.94
CA SER A 7 -12.42 -12.71 1.58
C SER A 7 -11.40 -13.30 0.60
N GLU A 8 -11.82 -14.26 -0.24
CA GLU A 8 -10.93 -14.98 -1.17
C GLU A 8 -10.33 -14.06 -2.23
N ARG A 9 -11.11 -13.09 -2.74
CA ARG A 9 -10.67 -12.17 -3.80
C ARG A 9 -9.67 -11.12 -3.34
N TYR A 10 -9.62 -10.81 -2.05
CA TYR A 10 -8.95 -9.59 -1.59
C TYR A 10 -7.99 -9.82 -0.42
N VAL A 11 -8.35 -10.67 0.55
CA VAL A 11 -7.62 -10.76 1.83
C VAL A 11 -6.20 -11.26 1.62
N GLN A 12 -5.98 -12.20 0.69
CA GLN A 12 -4.65 -12.70 0.38
C GLN A 12 -3.77 -11.60 -0.26
N HIS A 13 -4.26 -10.93 -1.30
CA HIS A 13 -3.54 -9.85 -1.98
C HIS A 13 -3.17 -8.71 -1.03
N ARG A 14 -4.13 -8.26 -0.21
CA ARG A 14 -3.89 -7.23 0.81
C ARG A 14 -2.86 -7.67 1.83
N ARG A 15 -2.95 -8.90 2.32
CA ARG A 15 -2.01 -9.40 3.33
C ARG A 15 -0.58 -9.40 2.80
N VAL A 16 -0.38 -9.79 1.55
CA VAL A 16 0.94 -9.74 0.90
C VAL A 16 1.40 -8.29 0.74
N TYR A 17 0.56 -7.42 0.18
CA TYR A 17 0.89 -6.00 -0.01
C TYR A 17 1.25 -5.31 1.31
N ALA A 18 0.43 -5.49 2.35
CA ALA A 18 0.65 -4.90 3.66
C ALA A 18 1.94 -5.40 4.31
N ARG A 19 2.31 -6.67 4.11
CA ARG A 19 3.60 -7.20 4.57
C ARG A 19 4.76 -6.52 3.85
N LEU A 20 4.71 -6.42 2.53
CA LEU A 20 5.76 -5.78 1.75
C LEU A 20 5.90 -4.29 2.06
N LEU A 21 4.77 -3.59 2.23
CA LEU A 21 4.77 -2.18 2.60
C LEU A 21 5.38 -1.97 4.00
N ARG A 22 5.03 -2.81 4.97
CA ARG A 22 5.66 -2.79 6.32
C ARG A 22 7.15 -3.05 6.24
N LEU A 23 7.59 -4.05 5.46
CA LEU A 23 9.01 -4.32 5.24
C LEU A 23 9.73 -3.11 4.63
N ALA A 24 9.13 -2.45 3.64
CA ALA A 24 9.70 -1.24 3.04
C ALA A 24 9.84 -0.11 4.06
N PHE A 25 8.82 0.13 4.90
CA PHE A 25 8.91 1.09 6.01
C PHE A 25 9.98 0.71 7.03
N THR A 26 10.10 -0.57 7.38
CA THR A 26 11.13 -1.05 8.30
C THR A 26 12.52 -0.82 7.72
N LEU A 27 12.76 -1.15 6.46
CA LEU A 27 14.05 -0.93 5.80
C LEU A 27 14.39 0.56 5.68
N ALA A 28 13.42 1.40 5.34
CA ALA A 28 13.58 2.85 5.32
C ALA A 28 13.87 3.41 6.74
N GLY A 29 13.20 2.87 7.76
CA GLY A 29 13.43 3.20 9.17
C GLY A 29 14.83 2.82 9.64
N LEU A 30 15.27 1.60 9.33
CA LEU A 30 16.60 1.11 9.70
C LEU A 30 17.73 1.94 9.08
N TYR A 31 17.47 2.54 7.91
CA TYR A 31 18.45 3.37 7.23
C TYR A 31 18.84 4.63 8.02
N TRP A 32 17.95 5.12 8.89
CA TRP A 32 18.30 6.23 9.78
C TRP A 32 19.45 5.90 10.72
N PHE A 33 19.47 4.68 11.28
CA PHE A 33 20.60 4.26 12.12
C PHE A 33 21.90 4.30 11.34
N VAL A 34 21.88 3.86 10.08
CA VAL A 34 23.04 3.90 9.19
C VAL A 34 23.49 5.35 8.96
N ILE A 35 22.59 6.28 8.62
CA ILE A 35 22.95 7.70 8.47
C ILE A 35 23.62 8.25 9.74
N TYR A 36 23.08 7.93 10.91
CA TYR A 36 23.61 8.46 12.17
C TYR A 36 25.00 7.91 12.54
N THR A 37 25.45 6.83 11.91
CA THR A 37 26.84 6.34 12.06
C THR A 37 27.86 7.08 11.18
N LEU A 38 27.41 7.87 10.20
CA LEU A 38 28.26 8.61 9.27
C LEU A 38 28.60 10.02 9.76
N PRO A 39 29.66 10.66 9.21
CA PRO A 39 29.97 12.07 9.45
C PRO A 39 28.85 13.01 9.02
N LEU A 40 28.65 14.10 9.77
CA LEU A 40 27.56 15.08 9.58
C LEU A 40 27.50 15.68 8.16
N GLU A 41 28.65 15.85 7.50
CA GLU A 41 28.75 16.43 6.16
C GLU A 41 27.99 15.62 5.10
N GLN A 42 27.87 14.30 5.30
CA GLN A 42 27.15 13.41 4.39
C GLN A 42 25.64 13.34 4.70
N HIS A 43 25.19 13.87 5.84
CA HIS A 43 23.80 13.66 6.29
C HIS A 43 22.78 14.35 5.40
N MET A 44 23.06 15.56 4.90
CA MET A 44 22.05 16.36 4.19
C MET A 44 21.54 15.69 2.92
N SER A 45 22.43 15.18 2.07
CA SER A 45 22.06 14.52 0.81
C SER A 45 21.34 13.19 1.05
N LEU A 46 21.78 12.42 2.05
CA LEU A 46 21.18 11.14 2.42
C LEU A 46 19.79 11.31 3.06
N ARG A 47 19.60 12.33 3.89
CA ARG A 47 18.30 12.68 4.49
C ARG A 47 17.28 13.12 3.44
N ALA A 48 17.68 13.97 2.49
CA ALA A 48 16.78 14.41 1.42
C ALA A 48 16.27 13.23 0.58
N GLY A 49 17.16 12.29 0.26
CA GLY A 49 16.79 11.06 -0.44
C GLY A 49 15.84 10.16 0.35
N GLN A 50 16.00 10.09 1.68
CA GLN A 50 15.04 9.39 2.54
C GLN A 50 13.66 10.05 2.58
N SER A 51 13.60 11.38 2.66
CA SER A 51 12.32 12.11 2.66
C SER A 51 11.46 11.76 1.44
N MET A 52 12.07 11.61 0.26
CA MET A 52 11.36 11.19 -0.96
C MET A 52 10.82 9.75 -0.86
N ILE A 53 11.60 8.82 -0.30
CA ILE A 53 11.17 7.44 -0.08
C ILE A 53 9.96 7.42 0.87
N TYR A 54 10.04 8.14 1.99
CA TYR A 54 8.93 8.25 2.93
C TYR A 54 7.69 8.87 2.29
N PHE A 55 7.84 9.90 1.45
CA PHE A 55 6.72 10.49 0.73
C PHE A 55 5.99 9.46 -0.15
N ILE A 56 6.74 8.65 -0.89
CA ILE A 56 6.17 7.56 -1.72
C ILE A 56 5.47 6.53 -0.82
N LEU A 57 6.15 6.04 0.22
CA LEU A 57 5.60 5.02 1.12
C LEU A 57 4.34 5.51 1.85
N MET A 58 4.31 6.77 2.30
CA MET A 58 3.15 7.38 2.94
C MET A 58 1.99 7.58 1.97
N THR A 59 2.27 7.92 0.71
CA THR A 59 1.24 8.03 -0.33
C THR A 59 0.63 6.65 -0.62
N LEU A 60 1.45 5.62 -0.77
CA LEU A 60 1.01 4.24 -0.96
C LEU A 60 0.17 3.73 0.22
N TRP A 61 0.60 4.03 1.43
CA TRP A 61 -0.15 3.71 2.65
C TRP A 61 -1.48 4.45 2.72
N GLY A 62 -1.49 5.75 2.44
CA GLY A 62 -2.70 6.57 2.44
C GLY A 62 -3.72 6.10 1.41
N LEU A 63 -3.28 5.73 0.21
CA LEU A 63 -4.16 5.18 -0.82
C LEU A 63 -4.76 3.82 -0.41
N ASP A 64 -3.98 2.94 0.22
CA ASP A 64 -4.51 1.67 0.76
C ASP A 64 -5.56 1.95 1.84
N TYR A 65 -5.27 2.87 2.77
CA TYR A 65 -6.18 3.26 3.84
C TYR A 65 -7.51 3.84 3.31
N MET A 66 -7.45 4.78 2.36
CA MET A 66 -8.65 5.35 1.74
C MET A 66 -9.49 4.30 1.02
N ARG A 67 -8.84 3.32 0.38
CA ARG A 67 -9.55 2.21 -0.28
C ARG A 67 -10.18 1.25 0.71
N GLU A 68 -9.51 0.97 1.82
CA GLU A 68 -10.07 0.20 2.92
C GLU A 68 -11.37 0.83 3.43
N GLN A 69 -11.31 2.13 3.73
CA GLN A 69 -12.45 2.88 4.24
C GLN A 69 -13.62 2.85 3.25
N ARG A 70 -13.37 3.18 1.96
CA ARG A 70 -14.42 3.13 0.93
C ARG A 70 -15.05 1.75 0.80
N ARG A 71 -14.25 0.69 0.91
CA ARG A 71 -14.76 -0.68 0.80
C ARG A 71 -15.66 -1.03 1.98
N LEU A 72 -15.28 -0.65 3.19
CA LEU A 72 -16.13 -0.83 4.37
C LEU A 72 -17.44 -0.06 4.23
N THR A 73 -17.38 1.19 3.76
CA THR A 73 -18.58 2.00 3.47
C THR A 73 -19.51 1.29 2.49
N VAL A 74 -19.00 0.79 1.37
CA VAL A 74 -19.81 0.07 0.36
C VAL A 74 -20.44 -1.20 0.93
N ILE A 75 -19.73 -1.95 1.78
CA ILE A 75 -20.29 -3.14 2.43
C ILE A 75 -21.42 -2.75 3.40
N ILE A 76 -21.23 -1.69 4.19
CA ILE A 76 -22.24 -1.19 5.13
C ILE A 76 -23.48 -0.68 4.38
N GLU A 77 -23.30 0.06 3.29
CA GLU A 77 -24.40 0.52 2.45
C GLU A 77 -25.19 -0.64 1.84
N ALA A 78 -24.50 -1.67 1.32
CA ALA A 78 -25.13 -2.86 0.78
C ALA A 78 -25.88 -3.67 1.86
N ALA A 79 -25.30 -3.77 3.07
CA ALA A 79 -25.92 -4.40 4.23
C ALA A 79 -27.23 -3.69 4.63
N ASN A 80 -27.15 -2.37 4.82
CA ASN A 80 -28.29 -1.53 5.18
C ASN A 80 -29.39 -1.56 4.12
N GLY A 81 -29.02 -1.52 2.84
CA GLY A 81 -29.99 -1.59 1.74
C GLY A 81 -30.75 -2.91 1.64
N LYS A 82 -30.21 -3.99 2.22
CA LYS A 82 -30.84 -5.33 2.22
C LYS A 82 -31.40 -5.74 3.57
N GLY A 83 -31.20 -4.96 4.62
CA GLY A 83 -31.57 -5.34 5.99
C GLY A 83 -30.80 -6.58 6.49
N LEU A 84 -29.60 -6.82 5.97
CA LEU A 84 -28.74 -7.95 6.33
C LEU A 84 -27.53 -7.46 7.12
N PRO A 85 -26.94 -8.29 7.98
CA PRO A 85 -25.69 -7.93 8.65
C PRO A 85 -24.51 -7.91 7.67
N PRO A 86 -23.45 -7.10 7.91
CA PRO A 86 -22.32 -6.91 6.98
C PRO A 86 -21.53 -8.19 6.62
N ASP A 87 -21.57 -9.20 7.48
CA ASP A 87 -20.92 -10.50 7.29
C ASP A 87 -21.67 -11.42 6.32
N GLN A 88 -22.95 -11.13 6.05
CA GLN A 88 -23.76 -11.83 5.05
C GLN A 88 -23.76 -11.16 3.67
N VAL A 89 -23.09 -10.02 3.52
CA VAL A 89 -22.98 -9.32 2.23
C VAL A 89 -22.08 -10.14 1.30
N THR A 90 -22.65 -10.55 0.17
CA THR A 90 -21.97 -11.35 -0.85
C THR A 90 -21.30 -10.46 -1.90
N PHE A 91 -20.43 -11.06 -2.73
CA PHE A 91 -19.76 -10.31 -3.79
C PHE A 91 -20.74 -9.74 -4.84
N SER A 92 -21.85 -10.45 -5.12
CA SER A 92 -22.91 -9.96 -6.02
C SER A 92 -23.51 -8.64 -5.55
N ASP A 93 -23.55 -8.41 -4.24
CA ASP A 93 -24.16 -7.22 -3.65
C ASP A 93 -23.30 -5.97 -3.85
N VAL A 94 -21.99 -6.17 -4.04
CA VAL A 94 -20.98 -5.13 -4.20
C VAL A 94 -20.31 -5.15 -5.57
N ALA A 95 -20.85 -5.92 -6.52
CA ALA A 95 -20.26 -6.14 -7.85
C ALA A 95 -20.03 -4.82 -8.63
N ARG A 96 -20.88 -3.81 -8.40
CA ARG A 96 -20.72 -2.46 -8.98
C ARG A 96 -19.42 -1.76 -8.55
N TYR A 97 -18.86 -2.15 -7.41
CA TYR A 97 -17.64 -1.59 -6.82
C TYR A 97 -16.47 -2.59 -6.81
N GLU A 98 -16.51 -3.57 -7.72
CA GLU A 98 -15.53 -4.65 -7.81
C GLU A 98 -14.07 -4.17 -7.90
N SER A 99 -13.83 -2.97 -8.45
CA SER A 99 -12.50 -2.35 -8.50
C SER A 99 -11.89 -2.12 -7.11
N LEU A 100 -12.70 -1.87 -6.08
CA LEU A 100 -12.22 -1.66 -4.70
C LEU A 100 -11.65 -2.93 -4.07
N PHE A 101 -12.09 -4.10 -4.55
CA PHE A 101 -11.72 -5.43 -4.05
C PHE A 101 -10.53 -6.04 -4.78
N SER A 102 -9.91 -5.34 -5.73
CA SER A 102 -8.71 -5.77 -6.45
C SER A 102 -7.54 -4.81 -6.19
N MET A 103 -6.40 -5.35 -5.75
CA MET A 103 -5.21 -4.55 -5.46
C MET A 103 -4.24 -4.47 -6.64
N PHE A 104 -4.07 -5.56 -7.38
CA PHE A 104 -3.04 -5.69 -8.43
C PHE A 104 -3.61 -5.83 -9.84
N VAL A 105 -4.86 -6.27 -9.97
CA VAL A 105 -5.48 -6.49 -11.28
C VAL A 105 -6.20 -5.21 -11.70
N PRO A 106 -5.81 -4.59 -12.82
CA PRO A 106 -6.52 -3.43 -13.35
C PRO A 106 -7.95 -3.83 -13.73
N ARG A 107 -8.89 -2.93 -13.42
CA ARG A 107 -10.32 -3.10 -13.68
C ARG A 107 -10.83 -1.92 -14.50
N ARG A 108 -11.99 -2.08 -15.15
CA ARG A 108 -12.60 -0.99 -15.93
C ARG A 108 -12.81 0.27 -15.08
N GLY A 109 -12.58 1.43 -15.70
CA GLY A 109 -12.67 2.76 -15.08
C GLY A 109 -11.30 3.33 -14.68
N PHE A 110 -11.15 4.65 -14.76
CA PHE A 110 -9.87 5.34 -14.50
C PHE A 110 -9.21 4.92 -13.18
N TRP A 111 -9.96 4.99 -12.08
CA TRP A 111 -9.48 4.59 -10.75
C TRP A 111 -9.23 3.08 -10.62
N GLY A 112 -9.90 2.26 -11.44
CA GLY A 112 -9.71 0.81 -11.51
C GLY A 112 -8.40 0.42 -12.19
N THR A 113 -7.83 1.28 -13.05
CA THR A 113 -6.55 1.05 -13.72
C THR A 113 -5.40 1.76 -13.02
N VAL A 114 -5.60 3.02 -12.65
CA VAL A 114 -4.54 3.89 -12.10
C VAL A 114 -4.07 3.39 -10.74
N VAL A 115 -4.99 3.02 -9.84
CA VAL A 115 -4.58 2.66 -8.48
C VAL A 115 -3.80 1.33 -8.43
N PRO A 116 -4.22 0.26 -9.12
CA PRO A 116 -3.39 -0.93 -9.24
C PRO A 116 -2.02 -0.63 -9.84
N MET A 117 -1.93 0.25 -10.84
CA MET A 117 -0.66 0.68 -11.43
C MET A 117 0.23 1.42 -10.42
N ILE A 118 -0.34 2.30 -9.60
CA ILE A 118 0.39 2.96 -8.51
C ILE A 118 0.93 1.94 -7.51
N PHE A 119 0.15 0.91 -7.15
CA PHE A 119 0.62 -0.12 -6.23
C PHE A 119 1.68 -1.04 -6.84
N THR A 120 1.51 -1.45 -8.10
CA THR A 120 2.45 -2.35 -8.78
C THR A 120 3.76 -1.66 -9.15
N LEU A 121 3.77 -0.35 -9.38
CA LEU A 121 4.99 0.41 -9.68
C LEU A 121 5.60 1.07 -8.45
N GLY A 122 4.76 1.67 -7.60
CA GLY A 122 5.21 2.48 -6.48
C GLY A 122 5.92 1.67 -5.40
N LEU A 123 5.42 0.47 -5.08
CA LEU A 123 6.04 -0.37 -4.04
C LEU A 123 7.41 -0.91 -4.49
N PRO A 124 7.60 -1.47 -5.70
CA PRO A 124 8.92 -1.80 -6.20
C PRO A 124 9.84 -0.58 -6.34
N ALA A 125 9.32 0.56 -6.82
CA ALA A 125 10.12 1.79 -6.92
C ALA A 125 10.64 2.23 -5.54
N ALA A 126 9.79 2.22 -4.51
CA ALA A 126 10.20 2.55 -3.15
C ALA A 126 11.27 1.58 -2.63
N LEU A 127 11.10 0.27 -2.84
CA LEU A 127 12.10 -0.74 -2.45
C LEU A 127 13.44 -0.55 -3.17
N ILE A 128 13.41 -0.31 -4.49
CA ILE A 128 14.62 -0.04 -5.28
C ILE A 128 15.33 1.23 -4.76
N LEU A 129 14.58 2.31 -4.51
CA LEU A 129 15.14 3.54 -3.98
C LEU A 129 15.76 3.34 -2.59
N VAL A 130 15.13 2.55 -1.71
CA VAL A 130 15.71 2.17 -0.42
C VAL A 130 17.02 1.43 -0.61
N VAL A 131 17.07 0.41 -1.47
CA VAL A 131 18.29 -0.36 -1.75
C VAL A 131 19.39 0.55 -2.31
N LEU A 132 19.07 1.43 -3.26
CA LEU A 132 20.02 2.38 -3.84
C LEU A 132 20.57 3.35 -2.78
N GLN A 133 19.76 3.76 -1.80
CA GLN A 133 20.24 4.55 -0.67
C GLN A 133 21.26 3.79 0.18
N TYR A 134 20.98 2.51 0.50
CA TYR A 134 21.97 1.67 1.19
C TYR A 134 23.27 1.53 0.40
N VAL A 135 23.19 1.26 -0.91
CA VAL A 135 24.38 1.18 -1.78
C VAL A 135 25.18 2.49 -1.78
N ARG A 136 24.50 3.64 -1.86
CA ARG A 136 25.17 4.95 -1.82
C ARG A 136 25.90 5.19 -0.51
N VAL A 137 25.34 4.77 0.62
CA VAL A 137 26.02 4.87 1.91
C VAL A 137 27.24 3.98 1.95
N PHE A 138 27.12 2.71 1.57
CA PHE A 138 28.26 1.79 1.59
C PHE A 138 29.37 2.17 0.62
N ALA A 139 29.03 2.84 -0.49
CA ALA A 139 30.02 3.38 -1.42
C ALA A 139 30.66 4.71 -0.96
N ALA A 140 30.09 5.35 0.07
CA ALA A 140 30.61 6.59 0.67
C ALA A 140 31.46 6.34 1.93
N PHE A 141 31.46 5.10 2.44
CA PHE A 141 32.46 4.56 3.36
C PHE A 141 33.77 4.26 2.61
#